data_AF-A0A830HLD8-F1
#
_entry.id   AF-A0A830HLD8-F1
#
_cell.length_a   1.000
_cell.length_b   1.000
_cell.length_c   1.000
_cell.angle_alpha   90.00
_cell.angle_beta   90.00
_cell.angle_gamma   90.00
#
_symmetry.space_group_name_H-M   'P 1'
#
loop_
_entity.id
_entity.type
_entity.pdbx_description
1 polymer ?
#
loop_
_entity_poly.entity_id
_entity_poly.type
_entity_poly.pdbx_seq_one_letter_code
_entity_poly.pdbx_strand_id
1 'polypeptide(L)'
;MLAVKNLTTAAARYAPTALVAVRVGAAAMPVTAPQSFAAAAIKSAASLARATPSTTTTTAVCTLRGFAASAGQSSVRRAFSAEAATATATAAKEAAPKAAESWWTSAKFWGGAGAAAAWGMTGSAIYDAFNAGPELISLNMTGVLIVYSSLFARWAWIVEPRNLALCVCHVSNVGAQLNQLRRAMEYKWNNGQEAEVKEMGTKSAGALAALGALVMAGPTLRNALSNAGLGPVSSFAASPAGPFTVHFWAPMSKWLISGASMMDLNRPTDKISLPQYSALTLTGLFFMRYSLLVTPVNYVLCSVNIALFGSSAWHLGRKVKADYIDKK
;
A
#
# COMPACT_ATOMS: atom_id res chain seq x y z
N MET A 1 27.85 33.93 31.10
CA MET A 1 27.89 35.01 30.07
C MET A 1 28.88 34.77 28.92
N LEU A 2 29.38 33.55 28.68
CA LEU A 2 30.22 33.20 27.52
C LEU A 2 29.57 32.24 26.50
N ALA A 3 28.40 31.67 26.80
CA ALA A 3 27.74 30.68 25.92
C ALA A 3 26.75 31.29 24.90
N VAL A 4 26.45 32.60 25.00
CA VAL A 4 25.47 33.27 24.12
C VAL A 4 26.13 33.99 22.93
N LYS A 5 27.45 34.21 22.97
CA LYS A 5 28.18 34.90 21.88
C LYS A 5 28.56 34.00 20.69
N ASN A 6 28.43 32.68 20.81
CA ASN A 6 28.80 31.74 19.74
C ASN A 6 27.64 31.32 18.83
N LEU A 7 26.39 31.70 19.14
CA LEU A 7 25.25 31.48 18.22
C LEU A 7 25.08 32.60 17.18
N THR A 8 25.67 33.76 17.40
CA THR A 8 25.59 34.92 16.49
C THR A 8 26.63 34.93 15.36
N THR A 9 27.63 34.04 15.39
CA THR A 9 28.72 34.02 14.39
C THR A 9 28.57 32.89 13.34
N ALA A 10 27.69 31.91 13.57
CA ALA A 10 27.39 30.86 12.59
C ALA A 10 26.26 31.22 11.61
N ALA A 11 25.44 32.23 11.94
CA ALA A 11 24.28 32.66 11.15
C ALA A 11 24.61 33.67 10.02
N ALA A 12 25.89 34.04 9.83
CA ALA A 12 26.30 35.12 8.90
C ALA A 12 27.02 34.63 7.63
N ARG A 13 27.01 33.32 7.31
CA ARG A 13 27.73 32.76 6.14
C ARG A 13 26.87 32.15 5.04
N TYR A 14 25.57 32.39 5.00
CA TYR A 14 24.75 32.05 3.83
C TYR A 14 23.67 33.11 3.61
N ALA A 15 24.08 34.21 2.95
CA ALA A 15 23.15 35.10 2.25
C ALA A 15 22.74 34.44 0.91
N PRO A 16 21.52 34.68 0.41
CA PRO A 16 20.95 33.96 -0.71
C PRO A 16 21.52 34.48 -2.03
N THR A 17 22.22 33.62 -2.78
CA THR A 17 22.59 33.95 -4.16
C THR A 17 21.37 33.74 -5.06
N ALA A 18 20.96 34.84 -5.69
CA ALA A 18 19.92 35.05 -6.68
C ALA A 18 19.40 33.82 -7.44
N LEU A 19 18.07 33.73 -7.48
CA LEU A 19 17.28 33.00 -8.48
C LEU A 19 17.82 33.30 -9.90
N VAL A 20 18.38 32.30 -10.57
CA VAL A 20 18.50 32.30 -12.03
C VAL A 20 17.46 31.33 -12.55
N ALA A 21 16.39 31.88 -13.12
CA ALA A 21 15.39 31.12 -13.84
C ALA A 21 16.02 30.54 -15.12
N VAL A 22 16.48 29.29 -15.06
CA VAL A 22 16.84 28.54 -16.26
C VAL A 22 15.55 28.03 -16.89
N ARG A 23 15.11 28.71 -17.96
CA ARG A 23 14.12 28.17 -18.91
C ARG A 23 14.70 26.88 -19.49
N VAL A 24 14.17 25.74 -19.09
CA VAL A 24 14.43 24.47 -19.77
C VAL A 24 13.64 24.49 -21.08
N GLY A 25 14.34 24.73 -22.18
CA GLY A 25 13.82 24.53 -23.53
C GLY A 25 13.49 23.05 -23.72
N ALA A 26 12.26 22.77 -24.14
CA ALA A 26 11.83 21.44 -24.55
C ALA A 26 12.57 21.05 -25.85
N ALA A 27 13.68 20.33 -25.71
CA ALA A 27 14.27 19.60 -26.81
C ALA A 27 13.59 18.23 -26.91
N ALA A 28 12.63 18.13 -27.83
CA ALA A 28 11.96 16.88 -28.19
C ALA A 28 12.97 15.90 -28.79
N MET A 29 13.16 14.75 -28.15
CA MET A 29 13.82 13.58 -28.74
C MET A 29 12.78 12.78 -29.55
N PRO A 30 13.04 12.41 -30.81
CA PRO A 30 12.07 11.71 -31.64
C PRO A 30 12.00 10.22 -31.25
N VAL A 31 10.89 9.80 -30.65
CA VAL A 31 10.54 8.38 -30.48
C VAL A 31 9.70 7.97 -31.69
N THR A 32 10.34 7.46 -32.73
CA THR A 32 9.66 6.74 -33.82
C THR A 32 9.36 5.31 -33.36
N ALA A 33 8.12 5.05 -32.97
CA ALA A 33 7.59 3.70 -32.75
C ALA A 33 7.04 3.12 -34.07
N PRO A 34 7.29 1.84 -34.40
CA PRO A 34 6.76 1.22 -35.62
C PRO A 34 5.23 0.98 -35.52
N GLN A 35 4.52 1.37 -36.57
CA GLN A 35 3.05 1.51 -36.66
C GLN A 35 2.23 0.20 -36.82
N SER A 36 2.72 -0.97 -36.39
CA SER A 36 2.06 -2.25 -36.74
C SER A 36 1.13 -2.87 -35.69
N PHE A 37 0.90 -2.26 -34.52
CA PHE A 37 0.06 -2.85 -33.46
C PHE A 37 -1.26 -2.12 -33.14
N ALA A 38 -1.55 -0.98 -33.77
CA ALA A 38 -2.77 -0.19 -33.50
C ALA A 38 -4.02 -0.65 -34.28
N ALA A 39 -3.88 -1.50 -35.31
CA ALA A 39 -5.00 -1.89 -36.18
C ALA A 39 -5.81 -3.10 -35.68
N ALA A 40 -5.33 -3.85 -34.67
CA ALA A 40 -6.01 -5.05 -34.18
C ALA A 40 -7.02 -4.78 -33.05
N ALA A 41 -6.92 -3.64 -32.35
CA ALA A 41 -7.78 -3.32 -31.21
C ALA A 41 -9.11 -2.64 -31.60
N ILE A 42 -9.25 -2.15 -32.83
CA ILE A 42 -10.42 -1.35 -33.27
C ILE A 42 -11.56 -2.22 -33.86
N LYS A 43 -11.28 -3.47 -34.27
CA LYS A 43 -12.33 -4.35 -34.85
C LYS A 43 -13.15 -5.15 -33.83
N SER A 44 -12.74 -5.22 -32.57
CA SER A 44 -13.46 -6.02 -31.55
C SER A 44 -14.48 -5.20 -30.74
N ALA A 45 -14.38 -3.86 -30.75
CA ALA A 45 -15.32 -2.98 -30.04
C ALA A 45 -16.62 -2.68 -30.81
N ALA A 46 -16.70 -3.05 -32.10
CA ALA A 46 -17.85 -2.75 -32.97
C ALA A 46 -18.96 -3.82 -32.96
N SER A 47 -18.74 -5.02 -32.39
CA SER A 47 -19.78 -6.06 -32.34
C SER A 47 -20.55 -6.15 -31.02
N LEU A 48 -20.21 -5.35 -30.00
CA LEU A 48 -20.82 -5.41 -28.67
C LEU A 48 -21.73 -4.21 -28.33
N ALA A 49 -22.08 -3.37 -29.31
CA ALA A 49 -22.94 -2.20 -29.14
C ALA A 49 -24.30 -2.33 -29.84
N ARG A 50 -24.80 -3.56 -30.04
CA ARG A 50 -26.12 -3.81 -30.66
C ARG A 50 -26.95 -4.81 -29.84
N ALA A 51 -27.38 -4.39 -28.66
CA ALA A 51 -28.47 -5.03 -27.92
C ALA A 51 -29.01 -4.06 -26.86
N THR A 52 -29.86 -3.13 -27.28
CA THR A 52 -30.74 -2.34 -26.39
C THR A 52 -32.18 -2.69 -26.74
N PRO A 53 -33.02 -3.19 -25.81
CA PRO A 53 -34.45 -3.14 -26.01
C PRO A 53 -34.97 -1.77 -25.56
N SER A 54 -35.53 -1.03 -26.51
CA SER A 54 -36.26 0.22 -26.30
C SER A 54 -37.58 -0.05 -25.58
N THR A 55 -37.82 0.68 -24.49
CA THR A 55 -39.12 0.76 -23.81
C THR A 55 -40.11 1.52 -24.69
N THR A 56 -40.98 0.81 -25.39
CA THR A 56 -42.13 1.41 -26.07
C THR A 56 -43.32 1.43 -25.11
N THR A 57 -43.67 2.63 -24.66
CA THR A 57 -44.94 2.95 -24.03
C THR A 57 -46.06 2.73 -25.04
N THR A 58 -46.81 1.63 -24.92
CA THR A 58 -48.10 1.46 -25.60
C THR A 58 -49.21 1.57 -24.57
N THR A 59 -49.88 2.71 -24.61
CA THR A 59 -51.18 2.98 -24.01
C THR A 59 -52.21 2.00 -24.59
N ALA A 60 -52.70 1.06 -23.78
CA ALA A 60 -53.89 0.30 -24.09
C ALA A 60 -54.95 0.61 -23.02
N VAL A 61 -55.72 1.66 -23.28
CA VAL A 61 -57.02 1.89 -22.66
C VAL A 61 -57.93 0.77 -23.15
N CYS A 62 -58.25 -0.19 -22.28
CA CYS A 62 -59.34 -1.12 -22.52
C CYS A 62 -60.30 -1.04 -21.33
N THR A 63 -61.43 -0.39 -21.58
CA THR A 63 -62.62 -0.33 -20.74
C THR A 63 -63.09 -1.73 -20.34
N LEU A 64 -63.02 -2.04 -19.06
CA LEU A 64 -63.82 -3.10 -18.44
C LEU A 64 -64.58 -2.51 -17.25
N ARG A 65 -65.83 -2.16 -17.52
CA ARG A 65 -66.86 -1.92 -16.51
C ARG A 65 -67.12 -3.25 -15.78
N GLY A 66 -66.91 -3.20 -14.46
CA GLY A 66 -67.67 -3.94 -13.45
C GLY A 66 -67.54 -5.46 -13.42
N PHE A 67 -66.77 -5.97 -12.45
CA PHE A 67 -67.19 -7.10 -11.61
C PHE A 67 -66.36 -7.14 -10.32
N ALA A 68 -67.06 -7.10 -9.17
CA ALA A 68 -66.65 -7.52 -7.82
C ALA A 68 -65.28 -7.06 -7.26
N ALA A 69 -65.28 -5.89 -6.63
CA ALA A 69 -64.33 -5.51 -5.59
C ALA A 69 -64.59 -6.30 -4.28
N SER A 70 -63.55 -6.88 -3.67
CA SER A 70 -63.29 -6.81 -2.21
C SER A 70 -62.21 -7.76 -1.70
N ALA A 71 -61.85 -8.86 -2.40
CA ALA A 71 -60.89 -9.83 -1.85
C ALA A 71 -59.42 -9.56 -2.22
N GLY A 72 -59.12 -9.20 -3.49
CA GLY A 72 -57.75 -9.11 -4.01
C GLY A 72 -56.94 -7.87 -3.59
N GLN A 73 -57.59 -6.74 -3.30
CA GLN A 73 -56.91 -5.51 -2.88
C GLN A 73 -56.32 -5.61 -1.47
N SER A 74 -56.88 -6.46 -0.60
CA SER A 74 -56.42 -6.66 0.77
C SER A 74 -55.08 -7.42 0.85
N SER A 75 -54.82 -8.31 -0.11
CA SER A 75 -53.59 -9.11 -0.20
C SER A 75 -52.43 -8.30 -0.77
N VAL A 76 -52.70 -7.48 -1.79
CA VAL A 76 -51.70 -6.57 -2.37
C VAL A 76 -51.32 -5.47 -1.38
N ARG A 77 -52.29 -4.86 -0.67
CA ARG A 77 -51.99 -3.90 0.41
C ARG A 77 -51.21 -4.53 1.56
N ARG A 78 -51.49 -5.78 1.93
CA ARG A 78 -50.72 -6.51 2.96
C ARG A 78 -49.29 -6.79 2.53
N ALA A 79 -49.06 -7.15 1.26
CA ALA A 79 -47.71 -7.36 0.72
C ALA A 79 -46.88 -6.06 0.76
N PHE A 80 -47.44 -4.94 0.29
CA PHE A 80 -46.77 -3.63 0.36
C PHE A 80 -46.57 -3.14 1.80
N SER A 81 -47.51 -3.42 2.71
CA SER A 81 -47.37 -3.07 4.13
C SER A 81 -46.33 -3.93 4.85
N ALA A 82 -46.19 -5.20 4.48
CA ALA A 82 -45.16 -6.09 5.01
C ALA A 82 -43.77 -5.70 4.49
N GLU A 83 -43.66 -5.32 3.22
CA GLU A 83 -42.41 -4.83 2.63
C GLU A 83 -42.00 -3.47 3.21
N ALA A 84 -42.96 -2.56 3.40
CA ALA A 84 -42.74 -1.29 4.10
C ALA A 84 -42.38 -1.51 5.58
N ALA A 85 -43.05 -2.41 6.29
CA ALA A 85 -42.72 -2.74 7.69
C ALA A 85 -41.33 -3.37 7.80
N THR A 86 -40.95 -4.22 6.84
CA THR A 86 -39.60 -4.80 6.78
C THR A 86 -38.57 -3.72 6.50
N ALA A 87 -38.78 -2.86 5.50
CA ALA A 87 -37.89 -1.73 5.18
C ALA A 87 -37.74 -0.75 6.36
N THR A 88 -38.82 -0.48 7.08
CA THR A 88 -38.81 0.38 8.27
C THR A 88 -38.10 -0.30 9.44
N ALA A 89 -38.24 -1.61 9.61
CA ALA A 89 -37.49 -2.39 10.61
C ALA A 89 -35.99 -2.47 10.29
N THR A 90 -35.61 -2.58 9.02
CA THR A 90 -34.20 -2.53 8.59
C THR A 90 -33.61 -1.14 8.83
N ALA A 91 -34.35 -0.07 8.50
CA ALA A 91 -33.96 1.31 8.76
C ALA A 91 -33.87 1.63 10.27
N ALA A 92 -34.79 1.10 11.08
CA ALA A 92 -34.76 1.25 12.54
C ALA A 92 -33.58 0.49 13.18
N LYS A 93 -33.15 -0.62 12.58
CA LYS A 93 -31.96 -1.38 13.01
C LYS A 93 -30.64 -0.68 12.66
N GLU A 94 -30.62 0.12 11.59
CA GLU A 94 -29.50 1.01 11.24
C GLU A 94 -29.46 2.31 12.08
N ALA A 95 -30.61 2.77 12.58
CA ALA A 95 -30.74 3.96 13.41
C ALA A 95 -30.41 3.72 14.91
N ALA A 96 -30.21 2.47 15.34
CA ALA A 96 -29.74 2.18 16.68
C ALA A 96 -28.30 2.70 16.85
N PRO A 97 -27.97 3.48 17.89
CA PRO A 97 -26.61 3.95 18.10
C PRO A 97 -25.69 2.73 18.25
N LYS A 98 -24.77 2.53 17.30
CA LYS A 98 -23.71 1.53 17.45
C LYS A 98 -22.97 1.87 18.74
N ALA A 99 -22.95 0.93 19.69
CA ALA A 99 -22.16 1.06 20.91
C ALA A 99 -20.74 1.52 20.53
N ALA A 100 -20.22 2.54 21.21
CA ALA A 100 -18.91 3.09 20.91
C ALA A 100 -17.87 1.95 20.90
N GLU A 101 -17.25 1.71 19.74
CA GLU A 101 -16.27 0.65 19.55
C GLU A 101 -15.08 0.92 20.49
N SER A 102 -14.73 -0.04 21.36
CA SER A 102 -13.57 0.09 22.24
C SER A 102 -12.29 0.27 21.42
N TRP A 103 -11.39 1.14 21.88
CA TRP A 103 -10.10 1.36 21.23
C TRP A 103 -9.31 0.05 21.07
N TRP A 104 -9.45 -0.89 22.02
CA TRP A 104 -8.75 -2.17 22.00
C TRP A 104 -9.17 -3.09 20.85
N THR A 105 -10.43 -3.00 20.43
CA THR A 105 -10.99 -3.80 19.32
C THR A 105 -10.98 -3.03 17.99
N SER A 106 -10.66 -1.74 18.01
CA SER A 106 -10.73 -0.90 16.82
C SER A 106 -9.53 -1.04 15.90
N ALA A 107 -9.74 -1.62 14.72
CA ALA A 107 -8.73 -1.67 13.66
C ALA A 107 -8.23 -0.28 13.27
N LYS A 108 -9.12 0.74 13.28
CA LYS A 108 -8.74 2.13 12.93
C LYS A 108 -7.74 2.70 13.94
N PHE A 109 -7.94 2.44 15.23
CA PHE A 109 -7.01 2.88 16.27
C PHE A 109 -5.64 2.21 16.11
N TRP A 110 -5.59 0.87 16.10
CA TRP A 110 -4.33 0.13 16.00
C TRP A 110 -3.57 0.42 14.70
N GLY A 111 -4.29 0.50 13.59
CA GLY A 111 -3.72 0.85 12.30
C GLY A 111 -3.21 2.29 12.25
N GLY A 112 -3.95 3.24 12.83
CA GLY A 112 -3.54 4.63 12.92
C GLY A 112 -2.31 4.83 13.81
N ALA A 113 -2.26 4.19 14.98
CA ALA A 113 -1.11 4.22 15.87
C ALA A 113 0.15 3.62 15.22
N GLY A 114 -0.01 2.48 14.54
CA GLY A 114 1.07 1.88 13.76
C GLY A 114 1.56 2.79 12.63
N ALA A 115 0.63 3.45 11.91
CA ALA A 115 0.99 4.41 10.87
C ALA A 115 1.76 5.61 11.42
N ALA A 116 1.35 6.14 12.57
CA ALA A 116 2.05 7.23 13.25
C ALA A 116 3.48 6.84 13.63
N ALA A 117 3.70 5.63 14.16
CA ALA A 117 5.04 5.13 14.44
C ALA A 117 5.89 4.98 13.16
N ALA A 118 5.28 4.59 12.04
CA ALA A 118 5.96 4.43 10.75
C ALA A 118 6.40 5.76 10.12
N TRP A 119 5.71 6.86 10.40
CA TRP A 119 6.03 8.19 9.85
C TRP A 119 7.42 8.70 10.23
N GLY A 120 7.99 8.26 11.36
CA GLY A 120 9.37 8.59 11.73
C GLY A 120 10.39 8.10 10.69
N MET A 121 10.18 6.88 10.15
CA MET A 121 11.04 6.31 9.10
C MET A 121 10.81 6.97 7.73
N THR A 122 9.57 7.40 7.45
CA THR A 122 9.29 8.18 6.24
C THR A 122 9.95 9.55 6.29
N GLY A 123 9.93 10.21 7.45
CA GLY A 123 10.66 11.46 7.66
C GLY A 123 12.14 11.31 7.35
N SER A 124 12.79 10.25 7.83
CA SER A 124 14.21 9.99 7.53
C SER A 124 14.44 9.70 6.04
N ALA A 125 13.58 8.91 5.39
CA ALA A 125 13.72 8.62 3.96
C ALA A 125 13.59 9.88 3.10
N ILE A 126 12.66 10.78 3.45
CA ILE A 126 12.50 12.08 2.80
C ILE A 126 13.74 12.94 3.04
N TYR A 127 14.22 13.02 4.28
CA TYR A 127 15.43 13.77 4.61
C TYR A 127 16.64 13.30 3.79
N ASP A 128 16.87 11.99 3.71
CA ASP A 128 17.97 11.42 2.94
C ASP A 128 17.80 11.70 1.44
N ALA A 129 16.57 11.70 0.92
CA ALA A 129 16.30 12.01 -0.47
C ALA A 129 16.76 13.43 -0.88
N PHE A 130 16.84 14.36 0.07
CA PHE A 130 17.37 15.70 -0.16
C PHE A 130 18.84 15.86 0.24
N ASN A 131 19.28 15.18 1.30
CA ASN A 131 20.56 15.49 1.95
C ASN A 131 21.64 14.42 1.80
N ALA A 132 21.30 13.15 1.54
CA ALA A 132 22.30 12.10 1.39
C ALA A 132 23.06 12.26 0.06
N GLY A 133 24.38 12.08 0.06
CA GLY A 133 25.18 12.10 -1.17
C GLY A 133 24.79 10.96 -2.13
N PRO A 134 24.74 11.19 -3.45
CA PRO A 134 24.30 10.19 -4.42
C PRO A 134 25.19 8.93 -4.45
N GLU A 135 26.45 9.03 -4.04
CA GLU A 135 27.42 7.93 -3.94
C GLU A 135 27.07 6.90 -2.85
N LEU A 136 26.29 7.28 -1.84
CA LEU A 136 25.86 6.40 -0.77
C LEU A 136 24.60 5.60 -1.13
N ILE A 137 23.93 5.96 -2.23
CA ILE A 137 22.64 5.39 -2.62
C ILE A 137 22.85 4.12 -3.44
N SER A 138 22.36 2.99 -2.93
CA SER A 138 22.40 1.71 -3.63
C SER A 138 21.22 1.56 -4.60
N LEU A 139 21.52 1.37 -5.90
CA LEU A 139 20.49 1.14 -6.93
C LEU A 139 19.58 -0.05 -6.59
N ASN A 140 20.17 -1.18 -6.16
CA ASN A 140 19.42 -2.40 -5.87
C ASN A 140 18.50 -2.21 -4.66
N MET A 141 19.02 -1.66 -3.55
CA MET A 141 18.20 -1.47 -2.34
C MET A 141 17.08 -0.47 -2.57
N THR A 142 17.36 0.66 -3.23
CA THR A 142 16.34 1.65 -3.58
C THR A 142 15.26 1.05 -4.48
N GLY A 143 15.63 0.25 -5.48
CA GLY A 143 14.67 -0.49 -6.32
C GLY A 143 13.77 -1.44 -5.51
N VAL A 144 14.36 -2.21 -4.59
CA VAL A 144 13.60 -3.11 -3.68
C VAL A 144 12.62 -2.32 -2.80
N LEU A 145 13.07 -1.18 -2.24
CA LEU A 145 12.23 -0.35 -1.36
C LEU A 145 11.07 0.33 -2.10
N ILE A 146 11.23 0.66 -3.38
CA ILE A 146 10.15 1.16 -4.25
C ILE A 146 9.08 0.09 -4.43
N VAL A 147 9.46 -1.14 -4.78
CA VAL A 147 8.52 -2.25 -4.98
C VAL A 147 7.82 -2.60 -3.67
N TYR A 148 8.58 -2.74 -2.59
CA TYR A 148 8.05 -2.99 -1.24
C TYR A 148 7.02 -1.94 -0.83
N SER A 149 7.36 -0.65 -0.96
CA SER A 149 6.47 0.44 -0.56
C SER A 149 5.22 0.49 -1.45
N SER A 150 5.34 0.19 -2.74
CA SER A 150 4.19 0.12 -3.66
C SER A 150 3.21 -1.00 -3.28
N LEU A 151 3.71 -2.18 -2.91
CA LEU A 151 2.89 -3.30 -2.43
C LEU A 151 2.12 -2.92 -1.16
N PHE A 152 2.79 -2.29 -0.19
CA PHE A 152 2.14 -1.88 1.05
C PHE A 152 1.19 -0.68 0.88
N ALA A 153 1.47 0.26 -0.03
CA ALA A 153 0.52 1.30 -0.39
C ALA A 153 -0.77 0.69 -0.95
N ARG A 154 -0.65 -0.27 -1.88
CA ARG A 154 -1.80 -1.00 -2.42
C ARG A 154 -2.53 -1.78 -1.33
N TRP A 155 -1.82 -2.46 -0.44
CA TRP A 155 -2.39 -3.20 0.69
C TRP A 155 -3.20 -2.27 1.61
N ALA A 156 -2.62 -1.13 2.00
CA ALA A 156 -3.24 -0.16 2.91
C ALA A 156 -4.50 0.51 2.30
N TRP A 157 -4.55 0.61 0.97
CA TRP A 157 -5.71 1.11 0.23
C TRP A 157 -6.87 0.10 0.19
N ILE A 158 -6.59 -1.20 0.06
CA ILE A 158 -7.65 -2.21 -0.10
C ILE A 158 -8.10 -2.86 1.20
N VAL A 159 -7.26 -2.88 2.22
CA VAL A 159 -7.59 -3.52 3.49
C VAL A 159 -8.78 -2.82 4.13
N GLU A 160 -9.63 -3.57 4.82
CA GLU A 160 -10.79 -3.02 5.51
C GLU A 160 -10.63 -3.11 7.04
N PRO A 161 -10.86 -2.02 7.80
CA PRO A 161 -11.03 -0.65 7.33
C PRO A 161 -9.74 -0.09 6.71
N ARG A 162 -9.89 0.80 5.72
CA ARG A 162 -8.76 1.40 4.99
C ARG A 162 -7.86 2.19 5.93
N ASN A 163 -6.55 2.07 5.72
CA ASN A 163 -5.55 2.82 6.46
C ASN A 163 -4.86 3.83 5.54
N LEU A 164 -5.49 4.99 5.36
CA LEU A 164 -4.97 6.03 4.47
C LEU A 164 -3.67 6.66 4.98
N ALA A 165 -3.50 6.78 6.30
CA ALA A 165 -2.26 7.29 6.89
C ALA A 165 -1.06 6.40 6.53
N LEU A 166 -1.24 5.07 6.60
CA LEU A 166 -0.24 4.10 6.16
C LEU A 166 -0.04 4.14 4.64
N CYS A 167 -1.12 4.29 3.87
CA CYS A 167 -1.03 4.43 2.41
C CYS A 167 -0.17 5.63 2.02
N VAL A 168 -0.43 6.81 2.60
CA VAL A 168 0.32 8.04 2.32
C VAL A 168 1.78 7.89 2.75
N CYS A 169 2.05 7.31 3.93
CA CYS A 169 3.40 7.00 4.38
C CYS A 169 4.19 6.21 3.31
N HIS A 170 3.59 5.16 2.76
CA HIS A 170 4.24 4.36 1.71
C HIS A 170 4.36 5.09 0.36
N VAL A 171 3.36 5.86 -0.05
CA VAL A 171 3.42 6.68 -1.27
C VAL A 171 4.53 7.73 -1.16
N SER A 172 4.65 8.40 -0.02
CA SER A 172 5.74 9.34 0.26
C SER A 172 7.11 8.65 0.21
N ASN A 173 7.23 7.43 0.74
CA ASN A 173 8.46 6.63 0.63
C ASN A 173 8.79 6.28 -0.82
N VAL A 174 7.79 5.91 -1.64
CA VAL A 174 8.00 5.69 -3.08
C VAL A 174 8.55 6.95 -3.74
N GLY A 175 7.96 8.12 -3.48
CA GLY A 175 8.43 9.39 -4.03
C GLY A 175 9.87 9.72 -3.63
N ALA A 176 10.20 9.58 -2.35
CA ALA A 176 11.55 9.80 -1.83
C ALA A 176 12.57 8.85 -2.49
N GLN A 177 12.24 7.56 -2.58
CA GLN A 177 13.10 6.55 -3.18
C GLN A 177 13.25 6.71 -4.69
N LEU A 178 12.21 7.14 -5.41
CA LEU A 178 12.32 7.46 -6.84
C LEU A 178 13.27 8.64 -7.07
N ASN A 179 13.21 9.67 -6.23
CA ASN A 179 14.17 10.77 -6.32
C ASN A 179 15.60 10.30 -6.00
N GLN A 180 15.79 9.47 -4.98
CA GLN A 180 17.09 8.86 -4.71
C GLN A 180 17.60 8.01 -5.87
N LEU A 181 16.74 7.21 -6.50
CA LEU A 181 17.08 6.38 -7.64
C LEU A 181 17.55 7.23 -8.82
N ARG A 182 16.81 8.30 -9.14
CA ARG A 182 17.19 9.26 -10.18
C ARG A 182 18.58 9.84 -9.92
N ARG A 183 18.82 10.36 -8.72
CA ARG A 183 20.11 10.95 -8.32
C ARG A 183 21.26 9.94 -8.41
N ALA A 184 21.03 8.71 -7.96
CA ALA A 184 22.01 7.64 -8.01
C ALA A 184 22.35 7.23 -9.46
N MET A 185 21.35 7.12 -10.33
CA MET A 185 21.55 6.80 -11.74
C MET A 185 22.32 7.92 -12.46
N GLU A 186 21.94 9.18 -12.26
CA GLU A 186 22.64 10.33 -12.85
C GLU A 186 24.12 10.37 -12.42
N TYR A 187 24.39 10.17 -11.13
CA TYR A 187 25.75 10.12 -10.59
C TYR A 187 26.57 8.97 -11.20
N LYS A 188 26.01 7.75 -11.22
CA LYS A 188 26.70 6.58 -11.76
C LYS A 188 26.94 6.70 -13.26
N TRP A 189 26.00 7.27 -14.00
CA TRP A 189 26.15 7.55 -15.43
C TRP A 189 27.30 8.52 -15.69
N ASN A 190 27.35 9.63 -14.95
CA ASN A 190 28.38 10.66 -15.13
C ASN A 190 29.77 10.25 -14.64
N ASN A 191 29.85 9.26 -13.76
CA ASN A 191 31.11 8.78 -13.18
C ASN A 191 31.61 7.48 -13.83
N GLY A 192 31.17 7.16 -15.05
CA GLY A 192 31.65 6.01 -15.82
C GLY A 192 31.15 4.64 -15.33
N GLN A 193 30.16 4.61 -14.44
CA GLN A 193 29.53 3.39 -13.92
C GLN A 193 28.25 3.02 -14.71
N GLU A 194 28.22 3.32 -16.01
CA GLU A 194 27.05 3.08 -16.87
C GLU A 194 26.63 1.61 -16.92
N ALA A 195 27.59 0.69 -16.79
CA ALA A 195 27.32 -0.74 -16.80
C ALA A 195 26.35 -1.15 -15.68
N GLU A 196 26.52 -0.59 -14.48
CA GLU A 196 25.63 -0.86 -13.34
C GLU A 196 24.21 -0.30 -13.58
N VAL A 197 24.11 0.88 -14.19
CA VAL A 197 22.82 1.50 -14.53
C VAL A 197 22.09 0.66 -15.59
N LYS A 198 22.81 0.23 -16.63
CA LYS A 198 22.29 -0.63 -17.70
C LYS A 198 21.87 -2.00 -17.16
N GLU A 199 22.65 -2.59 -16.27
CA GLU A 199 22.32 -3.86 -15.61
C GLU A 199 21.05 -3.74 -14.75
N MET A 200 20.93 -2.66 -13.98
CA MET A 200 19.69 -2.37 -13.23
C MET A 200 18.50 -2.19 -14.17
N GLY A 201 18.69 -1.50 -15.30
CA GLY A 201 17.69 -1.38 -16.38
C GLY A 201 17.20 -2.75 -16.85
N THR A 202 18.12 -3.65 -17.23
CA THR A 202 17.80 -5.02 -17.69
C THR A 202 17.08 -5.83 -16.61
N LYS A 203 17.57 -5.80 -15.37
CA LYS A 203 16.93 -6.48 -14.23
C LYS A 203 15.51 -5.95 -13.98
N SER A 204 15.32 -4.64 -14.04
CA SER A 204 14.01 -4.02 -13.84
C SER A 204 13.03 -4.36 -14.97
N ALA A 205 13.49 -4.37 -16.23
CA ALA A 205 12.67 -4.79 -17.37
C ALA A 205 12.23 -6.24 -17.23
N GLY A 206 13.15 -7.16 -16.87
CA GLY A 206 12.82 -8.56 -16.62
C GLY A 206 11.81 -8.74 -15.48
N ALA A 207 12.00 -8.03 -14.36
CA ALA A 207 11.08 -8.07 -13.23
C ALA A 207 9.69 -7.53 -13.59
N LEU A 208 9.61 -6.43 -14.34
CA LEU A 208 8.34 -5.85 -14.79
C LEU A 208 7.61 -6.77 -15.78
N ALA A 209 8.33 -7.41 -16.71
CA ALA A 209 7.76 -8.38 -17.63
C ALA A 209 7.19 -9.60 -16.87
N ALA A 210 7.96 -10.15 -15.93
CA ALA A 210 7.51 -11.27 -15.10
C ALA A 210 6.30 -10.90 -14.23
N LEU A 211 6.32 -9.73 -13.59
CA LEU A 211 5.20 -9.23 -12.80
C LEU A 211 3.97 -8.99 -13.67
N GLY A 212 4.14 -8.39 -14.85
CA GLY A 212 3.06 -8.17 -15.82
C GLY A 212 2.41 -9.49 -16.25
N ALA A 213 3.21 -10.49 -16.58
CA ALA A 213 2.72 -11.83 -16.91
C ALA A 213 1.94 -12.45 -15.75
N LEU A 214 2.46 -12.37 -14.51
CA LEU A 214 1.79 -12.89 -13.32
C LEU A 214 0.48 -12.17 -13.00
N VAL A 215 0.41 -10.85 -13.19
CA VAL A 215 -0.80 -10.06 -12.98
C VAL A 215 -1.88 -10.44 -14.01
N MET A 216 -1.49 -10.64 -15.27
CA MET A 216 -2.42 -11.02 -16.34
C MET A 216 -2.90 -12.48 -16.19
N ALA A 217 -2.00 -13.40 -15.83
CA ALA A 217 -2.33 -14.81 -15.63
C ALA A 217 -3.00 -15.10 -14.28
N GLY A 218 -2.84 -14.21 -13.30
CA GLY A 218 -3.25 -14.41 -11.90
C GLY A 218 -4.72 -14.80 -11.72
N PRO A 219 -5.70 -14.07 -12.29
CA PRO A 219 -7.12 -14.43 -12.17
C PRO A 219 -7.44 -15.82 -12.74
N THR A 220 -6.89 -16.13 -13.92
CA THR A 220 -7.08 -17.44 -14.57
C THR A 220 -6.48 -18.56 -13.74
N LEU A 221 -5.25 -18.38 -13.25
CA LEU A 221 -4.57 -19.37 -12.42
C LEU A 221 -5.27 -19.55 -11.06
N ARG A 222 -5.73 -18.46 -10.43
CA ARG A 222 -6.52 -18.53 -9.20
C ARG A 222 -7.78 -19.35 -9.41
N ASN A 223 -8.53 -19.08 -10.48
CA ASN A 223 -9.77 -19.79 -10.77
C ASN A 223 -9.52 -21.27 -11.06
N ALA A 224 -8.48 -21.58 -11.86
CA ALA A 224 -8.09 -22.95 -12.14
C ALA A 224 -7.75 -23.72 -10.86
N LEU A 225 -6.87 -23.16 -10.00
CA LEU A 225 -6.46 -23.82 -8.77
C LEU A 225 -7.59 -23.92 -7.74
N SER A 226 -8.42 -22.89 -7.62
CA SER A 226 -9.54 -22.89 -6.67
C SER A 226 -10.61 -23.93 -7.04
N ASN A 227 -10.77 -24.21 -8.34
CA ASN A 227 -11.78 -25.15 -8.84
C ASN A 227 -11.24 -26.57 -9.12
N ALA A 228 -9.92 -26.79 -8.98
CA ALA A 228 -9.28 -28.07 -9.34
C ALA A 228 -9.55 -29.22 -8.34
N GLY A 229 -10.24 -28.97 -7.22
CA GLY A 229 -10.55 -30.02 -6.23
C GLY A 229 -9.33 -30.59 -5.51
N LEU A 230 -8.22 -29.84 -5.44
CA LEU A 230 -6.93 -30.26 -4.88
C LEU A 230 -6.86 -30.15 -3.34
N GLY A 231 -8.01 -30.23 -2.67
CA GLY A 231 -8.11 -30.11 -1.21
C GLY A 231 -7.47 -28.81 -0.66
N PRO A 232 -6.46 -28.88 0.21
CA PRO A 232 -5.83 -27.70 0.81
C PRO A 232 -5.30 -26.67 -0.19
N VAL A 233 -4.82 -27.11 -1.36
CA VAL A 233 -4.27 -26.21 -2.39
C VAL A 233 -5.36 -25.32 -2.98
N SER A 234 -6.52 -25.91 -3.29
CA SER A 234 -7.67 -25.17 -3.80
C SER A 234 -8.21 -24.18 -2.76
N SER A 235 -8.29 -24.59 -1.50
CA SER A 235 -8.68 -23.72 -0.38
C SER A 235 -7.71 -22.55 -0.18
N PHE A 236 -6.39 -22.81 -0.26
CA PHE A 236 -5.37 -21.77 -0.13
C PHE A 236 -5.41 -20.78 -1.30
N ALA A 237 -5.58 -21.27 -2.54
CA ALA A 237 -5.75 -20.43 -3.72
C ALA A 237 -7.00 -19.55 -3.67
N ALA A 238 -8.10 -20.08 -3.10
CA ALA A 238 -9.36 -19.36 -2.95
C ALA A 238 -9.32 -18.30 -1.83
N SER A 239 -8.44 -18.48 -0.82
CA SER A 239 -8.39 -17.66 0.40
C SER A 239 -8.35 -16.14 0.14
N PRO A 240 -9.11 -15.33 0.90
CA PRO A 240 -9.07 -13.86 0.80
C PRO A 240 -7.70 -13.23 1.06
N ALA A 241 -6.86 -13.88 1.86
CA ALA A 241 -5.46 -13.50 2.09
C ALA A 241 -4.49 -14.50 1.45
N GLY A 242 -4.93 -15.20 0.40
CA GLY A 242 -4.19 -16.23 -0.31
C GLY A 242 -3.17 -15.68 -1.33
N PRO A 243 -2.44 -16.57 -2.02
CA PRO A 243 -1.26 -16.25 -2.82
C PRO A 243 -1.56 -15.42 -4.09
N PHE A 244 -2.82 -15.22 -4.42
CA PHE A 244 -3.27 -14.39 -5.54
C PHE A 244 -3.68 -12.98 -5.11
N THR A 245 -3.34 -12.56 -3.89
CA THR A 245 -3.75 -11.29 -3.30
C THR A 245 -2.57 -10.50 -2.77
N VAL A 246 -2.67 -9.17 -2.75
CA VAL A 246 -1.66 -8.32 -2.10
C VAL A 246 -1.62 -8.56 -0.59
N HIS A 247 -2.71 -9.06 0.02
CA HIS A 247 -2.72 -9.48 1.42
C HIS A 247 -1.73 -10.61 1.71
N PHE A 248 -1.34 -11.40 0.73
CA PHE A 248 -0.25 -12.36 0.88
C PHE A 248 1.12 -11.71 0.59
N TRP A 249 1.26 -11.08 -0.58
CA TRP A 249 2.56 -10.63 -1.06
C TRP A 249 3.16 -9.45 -0.29
N ALA A 250 2.35 -8.51 0.20
CA ALA A 250 2.87 -7.42 1.02
C ALA A 250 3.52 -7.96 2.31
N PRO A 251 2.82 -8.75 3.15
CA PRO A 251 3.47 -9.41 4.31
C PRO A 251 4.66 -10.30 3.95
N MET A 252 4.60 -11.06 2.85
CA MET A 252 5.72 -11.90 2.42
C MET A 252 6.96 -11.09 2.04
N SER A 253 6.78 -9.95 1.35
CA SER A 253 7.89 -9.05 1.04
C SER A 253 8.54 -8.48 2.31
N LYS A 254 7.73 -8.24 3.36
CA LYS A 254 8.24 -7.83 4.67
C LYS A 254 9.01 -8.94 5.37
N TRP A 255 8.63 -10.21 5.20
CA TRP A 255 9.39 -11.35 5.72
C TRP A 255 10.78 -11.44 5.08
N LEU A 256 10.92 -11.17 3.78
CA LEU A 256 12.22 -11.15 3.11
C LEU A 256 13.17 -10.09 3.73
N ILE A 257 12.64 -8.90 4.02
CA ILE A 257 13.42 -7.82 4.66
C ILE A 257 13.69 -8.12 6.14
N SER A 258 12.67 -8.58 6.88
CA SER A 258 12.77 -8.84 8.32
C SER A 258 13.66 -10.04 8.62
N GLY A 259 13.71 -11.04 7.73
CA GLY A 259 14.63 -12.17 7.82
C GLY A 259 16.08 -11.73 7.86
N ALA A 260 16.47 -10.74 7.04
CA ALA A 260 17.80 -10.16 7.09
C ALA A 260 18.10 -9.50 8.46
N SER A 261 17.13 -8.77 9.04
CA SER A 261 17.27 -8.18 10.37
C SER A 261 17.40 -9.23 11.48
N MET A 262 16.70 -10.35 11.37
CA MET A 262 16.81 -11.47 12.33
C MET A 262 18.14 -12.22 12.23
N MET A 263 18.82 -12.16 11.09
CA MET A 263 20.16 -12.74 10.94
C MET A 263 21.27 -11.80 11.47
N ASP A 264 20.97 -10.51 11.69
CA ASP A 264 21.90 -9.50 12.20
C ASP A 264 21.67 -9.17 13.69
N LEU A 265 21.16 -10.12 14.49
CA LEU A 265 20.86 -9.89 15.92
C LEU A 265 22.08 -9.53 16.77
N ASN A 266 23.29 -9.79 16.27
CA ASN A 266 24.57 -9.48 16.89
C ASN A 266 25.17 -8.14 16.45
N ARG A 267 24.38 -7.29 15.76
CA ARG A 267 24.82 -5.94 15.37
C ARG A 267 25.42 -5.19 16.57
N PRO A 268 26.62 -4.60 16.43
CA PRO A 268 27.26 -3.79 17.48
C PRO A 268 26.34 -2.67 17.94
N THR A 269 26.29 -2.43 19.24
CA THR A 269 25.40 -1.44 19.87
C THR A 269 25.69 -0.01 19.43
N ASP A 270 26.91 0.31 19.01
CA ASP A 270 27.25 1.65 18.51
C ASP A 270 26.62 1.96 17.14
N LYS A 271 26.21 0.93 16.39
CA LYS A 271 25.53 1.05 15.09
C LYS A 271 24.01 0.95 15.21
N ILE A 272 23.48 0.92 16.43
CA ILE A 272 22.05 0.82 16.73
C ILE A 272 21.53 2.21 17.09
N SER A 273 20.58 2.72 16.32
CA SER A 273 19.94 4.01 16.59
C SER A 273 18.74 3.84 17.52
N LEU A 274 18.79 4.46 18.71
CA LEU A 274 17.67 4.46 19.67
C LEU A 274 16.33 4.91 19.06
N PRO A 275 16.21 6.07 18.38
CA PRO A 275 14.94 6.51 17.83
C PRO A 275 14.41 5.56 16.73
N GLN A 276 15.32 5.04 15.89
CA GLN A 276 14.93 4.11 14.82
C GLN A 276 14.40 2.80 15.38
N TYR A 277 15.14 2.18 16.31
CA TYR A 277 14.72 0.90 16.89
C TYR A 277 13.49 1.06 17.79
N SER A 278 13.31 2.19 18.46
CA SER A 278 12.07 2.52 19.18
C SER A 278 10.87 2.59 18.23
N ALA A 279 11.01 3.29 17.10
CA ALA A 279 9.96 3.37 16.08
C ALA A 279 9.63 1.99 15.49
N LEU A 280 10.64 1.15 15.20
CA LEU A 280 10.46 -0.21 14.71
C LEU A 280 9.73 -1.10 15.72
N THR A 281 10.10 -1.02 17.00
CA THR A 281 9.43 -1.79 18.08
C THR A 281 7.98 -1.38 18.23
N LEU A 282 7.67 -0.08 18.26
CA LEU A 282 6.28 0.41 18.33
C LEU A 282 5.47 0.02 17.10
N THR A 283 6.07 0.13 15.91
CA THR A 283 5.46 -0.29 14.65
C THR A 283 5.10 -1.78 14.69
N GLY A 284 6.03 -2.64 15.12
CA GLY A 284 5.78 -4.09 15.29
C GLY A 284 4.65 -4.37 16.27
N LEU A 285 4.65 -3.71 17.44
CA LEU A 285 3.62 -3.88 18.47
C LEU A 285 2.21 -3.51 17.95
N PHE A 286 2.06 -2.33 17.35
CA PHE A 286 0.75 -1.86 16.88
C PHE A 286 0.24 -2.68 15.70
N PHE A 287 1.11 -2.98 14.72
CA PHE A 287 0.71 -3.72 13.53
C PHE A 287 0.47 -5.21 13.78
N MET A 288 1.07 -5.78 14.82
CA MET A 288 0.76 -7.13 15.29
C MET A 288 -0.73 -7.23 15.64
N ARG A 289 -1.26 -6.35 16.49
CA ARG A 289 -2.69 -6.39 16.86
C ARG A 289 -3.60 -5.99 15.71
N TYR A 290 -3.22 -4.96 14.95
CA TYR A 290 -3.96 -4.50 13.77
C TYR A 290 -4.20 -5.63 12.75
N SER A 291 -3.20 -6.48 12.51
CA SER A 291 -3.29 -7.58 11.55
C SER A 291 -4.39 -8.61 11.84
N LEU A 292 -4.83 -8.70 13.11
CA LEU A 292 -5.90 -9.58 13.58
C LEU A 292 -7.28 -8.91 13.56
N LEU A 293 -7.32 -7.59 13.32
CA LEU A 293 -8.55 -6.78 13.31
C LEU A 293 -8.94 -6.34 11.90
N VAL A 294 -8.02 -6.41 10.95
CA VAL A 294 -8.29 -6.13 9.54
C VAL A 294 -9.10 -7.24 8.89
N THR A 295 -9.85 -6.86 7.86
CA THR A 295 -10.54 -7.76 6.96
C THR A 295 -9.88 -7.71 5.58
N PRO A 296 -9.44 -8.86 5.04
CA PRO A 296 -9.38 -10.16 5.70
C PRO A 296 -8.30 -10.22 6.79
N VAL A 297 -8.55 -11.05 7.82
CA VAL A 297 -7.59 -11.30 8.92
C VAL A 297 -6.31 -11.88 8.33
N ASN A 298 -5.16 -11.37 8.78
CA ASN A 298 -3.88 -11.65 8.14
C ASN A 298 -2.83 -12.16 9.13
N TYR A 299 -2.74 -13.48 9.26
CA TYR A 299 -1.79 -14.12 10.17
C TYR A 299 -0.32 -13.99 9.74
N VAL A 300 -0.05 -13.89 8.43
CA VAL A 300 1.32 -13.67 7.93
C VAL A 300 1.79 -12.26 8.28
N LEU A 301 0.89 -11.27 8.19
CA LEU A 301 1.16 -9.92 8.67
C LEU A 301 1.33 -9.89 10.19
N CYS A 302 0.57 -10.69 10.94
CA CYS A 302 0.75 -10.81 12.38
C CYS A 302 2.15 -11.35 12.71
N SER A 303 2.53 -12.47 12.10
CA SER A 303 3.79 -13.15 12.40
C SER A 303 5.01 -12.31 12.06
N VAL A 304 5.00 -11.59 10.93
CA VAL A 304 6.12 -10.70 10.58
C VAL A 304 6.23 -9.52 11.52
N ASN A 305 5.12 -9.02 12.08
CA ASN A 305 5.16 -7.93 13.05
C ASN A 305 5.57 -8.42 14.45
N ILE A 306 5.28 -9.68 14.81
CA ILE A 306 5.86 -10.33 15.99
C ILE A 306 7.39 -10.42 15.83
N ALA A 307 7.86 -10.90 14.68
CA ALA A 307 9.30 -11.00 14.40
C ALA A 307 9.99 -9.62 14.42
N LEU A 308 9.36 -8.61 13.82
CA LEU A 308 9.84 -7.22 13.85
C LEU A 308 9.89 -6.67 15.28
N PHE A 309 8.83 -6.87 16.07
CA PHE A 309 8.80 -6.45 17.47
C PHE A 309 9.91 -7.12 18.28
N GLY A 310 10.02 -8.45 18.21
CA GLY A 310 11.02 -9.20 18.97
C GLY A 310 12.46 -8.82 18.60
N SER A 311 12.79 -8.78 17.31
CA SER A 311 14.13 -8.42 16.85
C SER A 311 14.49 -6.97 17.19
N SER A 312 13.58 -6.01 16.99
CA SER A 312 13.84 -4.61 17.31
C SER A 312 13.91 -4.35 18.82
N ALA A 313 13.05 -4.99 19.62
CA ALA A 313 13.09 -4.89 21.07
C ALA A 313 14.40 -5.46 21.65
N TRP A 314 14.92 -6.54 21.06
CA TRP A 314 16.24 -7.09 21.41
C TRP A 314 17.35 -6.07 21.20
N HIS A 315 17.41 -5.46 20.01
CA HIS A 315 18.39 -4.41 19.70
C HIS A 315 18.25 -3.18 20.61
N LEU A 316 17.01 -2.76 20.87
CA LEU A 316 16.69 -1.63 21.74
C LEU A 316 17.16 -1.90 23.18
N GLY A 317 16.85 -3.08 23.73
CA GLY A 317 17.26 -3.48 25.07
C GLY A 317 18.78 -3.53 25.22
N ARG A 318 19.49 -4.13 24.26
CA ARG A 318 20.96 -4.15 24.26
C ARG A 318 21.56 -2.74 24.20
N LYS A 319 20.98 -1.85 23.40
CA LYS A 319 21.44 -0.46 23.29
C LYS A 319 21.21 0.32 24.58
N VAL A 320 20.03 0.19 25.20
CA VAL A 320 19.74 0.82 26.49
C VAL A 320 20.68 0.31 27.58
N LYS A 321 20.94 -0.99 27.64
CA LYS A 321 21.91 -1.57 28.58
C LYS A 321 23.31 -0.99 28.37
N ALA A 322 23.78 -0.98 27.12
CA ALA A 322 25.12 -0.47 26.80
C ALA A 322 25.28 1.04 27.06
N ASP A 323 24.25 1.86 26.80
CA ASP A 323 24.38 3.32 26.93
C ASP A 323 24.07 3.86 28.33
N TYR A 324 23.18 3.21 29.09
CA TYR A 324 22.68 3.77 30.35
C TYR A 324 22.91 2.90 31.59
N ILE A 325 23.22 1.61 31.41
CA ILE A 325 23.43 0.67 32.53
C ILE A 325 24.92 0.36 32.69
N ASP A 326 25.56 -0.15 31.63
CA ASP A 326 26.95 -0.64 31.67
C ASP A 326 27.99 0.50 31.61
N LYS A 327 27.62 1.68 31.09
CA LYS A 327 28.48 2.88 31.05
C LYS A 327 28.55 3.63 32.39
N LYS A 328 28.22 2.98 33.51
CA LYS A 328 28.35 3.52 34.86
C LYS A 328 29.67 3.14 35.49
#